data_AF-A0A2L2Z419-F1
#
_entry.id   AF-A0A2L2Z419-F1
#
_cell.length_a   1.000
_cell.length_b   1.000
_cell.length_c   1.000
_cell.angle_alpha   90.00
_cell.angle_beta   90.00
_cell.angle_gamma   90.00
#
_symmetry.space_group_name_H-M   'P 1'
#
loop_
_entity.id
_entity.type
_entity.pdbx_description
1 polymer ?
#
loop_
_entity_poly.entity_id
_entity_poly.type
_entity_poly.pdbx_seq_one_letter_code
_entity_poly.pdbx_strand_id
1 'polypeptide(L)'
;PPVTGTVSVYWVEVTKDSIVDAVLLTFYFLLSVALVTQWYSVLWMRLLYVQVPDGGICDGSKESFLHLLEFAEDDLQCSHVIVCFNKNRRAKDALVRTFMFLGFSMLSPVHILAPANANEETLCMMYIIEEE
;
A
#
# COMPACT_ATOMS: atom_id res chain seq x y z
N PRO A 1 -15.32 -2.34 28.92
CA PRO A 1 -16.19 -1.64 27.95
C PRO A 1 -15.51 -1.56 26.58
N PRO A 2 -16.15 -1.96 25.46
CA PRO A 2 -15.54 -1.72 24.16
C PRO A 2 -15.53 -0.21 23.96
N VAL A 3 -14.35 0.36 23.78
CA VAL A 3 -14.20 1.78 23.47
C VAL A 3 -14.73 1.98 22.05
N THR A 4 -16.02 2.30 21.92
CA THR A 4 -16.62 2.81 20.69
C THR A 4 -16.30 4.30 20.55
N GLY A 5 -15.03 4.64 20.65
CA GLY A 5 -14.52 5.95 20.29
C GLY A 5 -14.02 5.88 18.87
N THR A 6 -14.77 6.42 17.92
CA THR A 6 -14.18 6.82 16.64
C THR A 6 -13.25 7.97 16.97
N VAL A 7 -11.97 7.67 17.18
CA VAL A 7 -10.95 8.71 17.32
C VAL A 7 -10.84 9.34 15.93
N SER A 8 -11.12 10.63 15.82
CA SER A 8 -10.78 11.39 14.62
C SER A 8 -9.27 11.31 14.45
N VAL A 9 -8.82 10.58 13.44
CA VAL A 9 -7.40 10.46 13.12
C VAL A 9 -6.99 11.74 12.40
N TYR A 10 -6.05 12.48 12.97
CA TYR A 10 -5.43 13.61 12.30
C TYR A 10 -4.23 13.08 11.49
N TRP A 11 -4.34 13.06 10.17
CA TRP A 11 -3.28 12.52 9.30
C TRP A 11 -1.95 13.28 9.44
N VAL A 12 -1.99 14.54 9.87
CA VAL A 12 -0.81 15.33 10.24
C VAL A 12 -0.03 14.72 11.41
N GLU A 13 -0.71 14.09 12.37
CA GLU A 13 -0.06 13.40 13.49
C GLU A 13 0.53 12.05 13.03
N VAL A 14 -0.25 11.29 12.27
CA VAL A 14 0.19 10.00 11.69
C VAL A 14 1.45 10.17 10.82
N THR A 15 1.47 11.20 9.97
CA THR A 15 2.62 11.51 9.11
C THR A 15 3.84 11.94 9.92
N LYS A 16 3.66 12.72 11.00
CA LYS A 16 4.75 13.06 11.93
C LYS A 16 5.30 11.83 12.64
N ASP A 17 4.42 10.97 13.13
CA ASP A 17 4.81 9.73 13.82
C ASP A 17 5.59 8.82 12.88
N SER A 18 5.18 8.76 11.60
CA SER A 18 5.86 7.97 10.56
C SER A 18 7.29 8.42 10.25
N ILE A 19 7.72 9.61 10.69
CA ILE A 19 9.10 10.07 10.59
C ILE A 19 9.96 9.45 11.70
N VAL A 20 9.34 9.15 12.85
CA VAL A 20 10.02 8.68 14.07
C VAL A 20 10.00 7.16 14.18
N ASP A 21 8.83 6.52 13.96
CA ASP A 21 8.71 5.06 13.85
C ASP A 21 7.71 4.61 12.77
N ALA A 22 7.77 3.35 12.36
CA ALA A 22 6.88 2.77 11.35
C ALA A 22 5.43 2.68 11.88
N VAL A 23 4.47 3.21 11.11
CA VAL A 23 3.06 3.22 11.50
C VAL A 23 2.27 2.19 10.68
N LEU A 24 1.62 1.24 11.35
CA LEU A 24 0.73 0.28 10.70
C LEU A 24 -0.61 0.95 10.38
N LEU A 25 -0.97 0.98 9.10
CA LEU A 25 -2.24 1.50 8.61
C LEU A 25 -3.05 0.39 7.94
N THR A 26 -4.35 0.37 8.22
CA THR A 26 -5.30 -0.53 7.56
C THR A 26 -6.40 0.30 6.91
N PHE A 27 -6.52 0.18 5.59
CA PHE A 27 -7.54 0.89 4.82
C PHE A 27 -8.74 -0.02 4.57
N TYR A 28 -9.93 0.56 4.69
CA TYR A 28 -11.20 -0.12 4.40
C TYR A 28 -11.96 0.68 3.34
N PHE A 29 -12.30 0.02 2.23
CA PHE A 29 -13.05 0.63 1.14
C PHE A 29 -14.38 -0.09 0.93
N LEU A 30 -15.47 0.66 1.02
CA LEU A 30 -16.82 0.18 0.73
C LEU A 30 -17.06 0.22 -0.78
N LEU A 31 -17.04 -0.94 -1.43
CA LEU A 31 -17.33 -1.07 -2.86
C LEU A 31 -18.83 -1.26 -3.12
N SER A 32 -19.56 -1.79 -2.14
CA SER A 32 -21.02 -1.86 -2.11
C SER A 32 -21.49 -2.03 -0.67
N VAL A 33 -22.82 -2.06 -0.45
CA VAL A 33 -23.44 -2.23 0.88
C VAL A 33 -22.96 -3.49 1.62
N ALA A 34 -22.43 -4.50 0.91
CA ALA A 34 -21.99 -5.77 1.48
C ALA A 34 -20.52 -6.12 1.20
N LEU A 35 -19.79 -5.31 0.40
CA LEU A 35 -18.41 -5.62 0.01
C LEU A 35 -17.47 -4.53 0.53
N VAL A 36 -16.65 -4.91 1.52
CA VAL A 36 -15.54 -4.09 2.01
C VAL A 36 -14.22 -4.72 1.53
N THR A 37 -13.38 -3.94 0.85
CA THR A 37 -11.99 -4.33 0.56
C THR A 37 -11.09 -3.75 1.63
N GLN A 38 -10.13 -4.57 2.08
CA GLN A 38 -9.18 -4.19 3.12
C GLN A 38 -7.74 -4.24 2.58
N TRP A 39 -6.95 -3.22 2.89
CA TRP A 39 -5.53 -3.15 2.55
C TRP A 39 -4.70 -2.96 3.82
N TYR A 40 -3.70 -3.82 3.98
CA TYR A 40 -2.71 -3.69 5.05
C TYR A 40 -1.50 -2.95 4.53
N SER A 41 -0.99 -2.01 5.33
CA SER A 41 0.15 -1.21 4.94
C SER A 41 0.97 -0.71 6.11
N VAL A 42 2.21 -0.33 5.84
CA VAL A 42 3.09 0.34 6.80
C VAL A 42 3.54 1.66 6.18
N LEU A 43 3.36 2.77 6.91
CA LEU A 43 3.88 4.08 6.54
C LEU A 43 5.18 4.34 7.29
N TRP A 44 6.25 4.63 6.56
CA TRP A 44 7.56 4.95 7.12
C TRP A 44 8.29 5.98 6.27
N MET A 45 8.65 7.13 6.84
CA MET A 45 9.42 8.18 6.16
C MET A 45 8.85 8.58 4.78
N ARG A 46 7.52 8.81 4.69
CA ARG A 46 6.81 9.10 3.42
C ARG A 46 6.88 7.95 2.39
N LEU A 47 7.15 6.73 2.82
CA LEU A 47 7.08 5.51 2.02
C LEU A 47 5.91 4.67 2.52
N LEU A 48 4.96 4.36 1.64
CA LEU A 48 3.84 3.50 1.98
C LEU A 48 4.09 2.09 1.42
N TYR A 49 4.31 1.13 2.32
CA TYR A 49 4.46 -0.28 1.98
C TYR A 49 3.11 -0.97 2.05
N VAL A 50 2.59 -1.46 0.93
CA VAL A 50 1.28 -2.09 0.84
C VAL A 50 1.41 -3.59 0.58
N GLN A 51 0.74 -4.38 1.41
CA GLN A 51 0.62 -5.82 1.19
C GLN A 51 -0.48 -6.09 0.19
N VAL A 52 -0.15 -6.77 -0.90
CA VAL A 52 -1.14 -7.16 -1.90
C VAL A 52 -1.91 -8.40 -1.44
N PRO A 53 -3.25 -8.41 -1.42
CA PRO A 53 -4.05 -9.58 -1.05
C PRO A 53 -3.70 -10.82 -1.90
N ASP A 54 -3.79 -12.02 -1.31
CA ASP A 54 -3.48 -13.28 -2.01
C ASP A 54 -4.42 -13.56 -3.20
N GLY A 55 -5.65 -13.04 -3.14
CA GLY A 55 -6.62 -13.09 -4.23
C GLY A 55 -6.26 -12.22 -5.46
N GLY A 56 -5.23 -11.38 -5.36
CA GLY A 56 -4.82 -10.44 -6.42
C GLY A 56 -5.68 -9.18 -6.47
N ILE A 57 -5.60 -8.48 -7.61
CA ILE A 57 -6.39 -7.26 -7.88
C ILE A 57 -7.44 -7.59 -8.95
N CYS A 58 -8.71 -7.61 -8.56
CA CYS A 58 -9.88 -7.67 -9.43
C CYS A 58 -10.45 -6.27 -9.63
N ASP A 59 -11.44 -6.08 -10.51
CA ASP A 59 -11.97 -4.73 -10.86
C ASP A 59 -12.36 -3.90 -9.63
N GLY A 60 -13.13 -4.48 -8.69
CA GLY A 60 -13.49 -3.77 -7.45
C GLY A 60 -12.29 -3.46 -6.55
N SER A 61 -11.31 -4.36 -6.43
CA SER A 61 -10.12 -4.04 -5.65
C SER A 61 -9.18 -3.08 -6.37
N LYS A 62 -9.24 -2.97 -7.69
CA LYS A 62 -8.50 -1.97 -8.47
C LYS A 62 -8.98 -0.55 -8.14
N GLU A 63 -10.28 -0.31 -8.12
CA GLU A 63 -10.85 0.99 -7.74
C GLU A 63 -10.44 1.37 -6.31
N SER A 64 -10.54 0.43 -5.36
CA SER A 64 -10.10 0.68 -3.99
C SER A 64 -8.60 0.97 -3.88
N PHE A 65 -7.79 0.39 -4.75
CA PHE A 65 -6.35 0.63 -4.77
C PHE A 65 -6.00 1.99 -5.38
N LEU A 66 -6.75 2.45 -6.39
CA LEU A 66 -6.60 3.81 -6.93
C LEU A 66 -6.89 4.86 -5.85
N HIS A 67 -7.99 4.70 -5.10
CA HIS A 67 -8.28 5.59 -3.97
C HIS A 67 -7.22 5.53 -2.87
N LEU A 68 -6.58 4.38 -2.66
CA LEU A 68 -5.44 4.28 -1.76
C LEU A 68 -4.25 5.11 -2.27
N LEU A 69 -3.98 5.12 -3.58
CA LEU A 69 -2.91 5.95 -4.17
C LEU A 69 -3.22 7.45 -4.02
N GLU A 70 -4.44 7.86 -4.34
CA GLU A 70 -4.91 9.25 -4.15
C GLU A 70 -4.71 9.68 -2.69
N PHE A 71 -5.16 8.85 -1.74
CA PHE A 71 -5.00 9.13 -0.31
C PHE A 71 -3.52 9.15 0.14
N ALA A 72 -2.67 8.30 -0.45
CA ALA A 72 -1.24 8.27 -0.15
C ALA A 72 -0.56 9.58 -0.57
N GLU A 73 -0.99 10.15 -1.69
CA GLU A 73 -0.52 11.44 -2.22
C GLU A 73 -1.09 12.61 -1.42
N ASP A 74 -2.42 12.76 -1.36
CA ASP A 74 -3.09 13.94 -0.82
C ASP A 74 -3.00 14.06 0.70
N ASP A 75 -3.32 12.98 1.43
CA ASP A 75 -3.46 13.02 2.89
C ASP A 75 -2.18 12.59 3.61
N LEU A 76 -1.49 11.57 3.08
CA LEU A 76 -0.26 11.05 3.70
C LEU A 76 1.01 11.72 3.17
N GLN A 77 0.93 12.49 2.07
CA GLN A 77 2.07 13.19 1.49
C GLN A 77 3.26 12.24 1.22
N CYS A 78 2.93 11.04 0.73
CA CYS A 78 3.91 10.02 0.41
C CYS A 78 4.73 10.42 -0.80
N SER A 79 5.99 10.02 -0.81
CA SER A 79 6.87 10.13 -1.97
C SER A 79 6.84 8.86 -2.84
N HIS A 80 6.64 7.71 -2.21
CA HIS A 80 6.62 6.42 -2.89
C HIS A 80 5.59 5.49 -2.28
N VAL A 81 5.03 4.64 -3.13
CA VAL A 81 4.23 3.48 -2.73
C VAL A 81 4.94 2.21 -3.20
N ILE A 82 5.22 1.30 -2.26
CA ILE A 82 5.88 0.03 -2.52
C ILE A 82 4.87 -1.09 -2.30
N VAL A 83 4.61 -1.89 -3.33
CA VAL A 83 3.79 -3.10 -3.20
C VAL A 83 4.70 -4.31 -3.15
N CYS A 84 4.47 -5.23 -2.22
CA CYS A 84 5.24 -6.48 -2.13
C CYS A 84 4.30 -7.70 -2.05
N PHE A 85 4.70 -8.78 -2.71
CA PHE A 85 3.97 -10.05 -2.72
C PHE A 85 4.90 -11.24 -2.97
N ASN A 86 4.43 -12.44 -2.63
CA ASN A 86 5.18 -13.67 -2.89
C ASN A 86 5.30 -13.91 -4.40
N LYS A 87 6.54 -14.07 -4.89
CA LYS A 87 6.86 -14.29 -6.30
C LYS A 87 6.34 -15.63 -6.84
N ASN A 88 5.98 -16.57 -5.98
CA ASN A 88 5.46 -17.89 -6.35
C ASN A 88 3.92 -17.92 -6.47
N ARG A 89 3.25 -16.76 -6.41
CA ARG A 89 1.79 -16.67 -6.63
C ARG A 89 1.41 -17.16 -8.03
N ARG A 90 0.35 -17.98 -8.10
CA ARG A 90 -0.17 -18.55 -9.37
C ARG A 90 -0.46 -17.48 -10.44
N ALA A 91 -0.87 -16.29 -10.02
CA ALA A 91 -1.22 -15.17 -10.91
C ALA A 91 -0.15 -14.05 -10.96
N LYS A 92 1.11 -14.33 -10.61
CA LYS A 92 2.20 -13.33 -10.53
C LYS A 92 2.29 -12.44 -11.77
N ASP A 93 2.31 -13.02 -12.97
CA ASP A 93 2.53 -12.25 -14.20
C ASP A 93 1.35 -11.31 -14.51
N ALA A 94 0.12 -11.73 -14.20
CA ALA A 94 -1.05 -10.87 -14.33
C ALA A 94 -0.98 -9.71 -13.34
N LEU A 95 -0.60 -9.99 -12.09
CA LEU A 95 -0.46 -8.99 -11.05
C LEU A 95 0.62 -7.95 -11.38
N VAL A 96 1.80 -8.39 -11.83
CA VAL A 96 2.88 -7.50 -12.28
C VAL A 96 2.41 -6.62 -13.43
N ARG A 97 1.73 -7.18 -14.43
CA ARG A 97 1.17 -6.38 -15.54
C ARG A 97 0.17 -5.34 -15.04
N THR A 98 -0.73 -5.70 -14.13
CA THR A 98 -1.70 -4.76 -13.55
C THR A 98 -1.00 -3.58 -12.88
N PHE A 99 0.01 -3.83 -12.06
CA PHE A 99 0.77 -2.75 -11.41
C PHE A 99 1.58 -1.92 -12.40
N MET A 100 2.17 -2.53 -13.44
CA MET A 100 2.83 -1.76 -14.51
C MET A 100 1.85 -0.82 -15.24
N PHE A 101 0.62 -1.26 -15.48
CA PHE A 101 -0.43 -0.39 -16.05
C PHE A 101 -0.84 0.75 -15.11
N LEU A 102 -0.68 0.57 -13.80
CA LEU A 102 -0.89 1.60 -12.78
C LEU A 102 0.35 2.51 -12.59
N GLY A 103 1.40 2.34 -13.39
CA GLY A 103 2.62 3.15 -13.33
C GLY A 103 3.73 2.61 -12.41
N PHE A 104 3.56 1.41 -11.83
CA PHE A 104 4.61 0.83 -10.99
C PHE A 104 5.75 0.25 -11.84
N SER A 105 6.97 0.37 -11.31
CA SER A 105 8.18 -0.24 -11.84
C SER A 105 8.72 -1.33 -10.91
N MET A 106 9.55 -2.23 -11.43
CA MET A 106 10.10 -3.34 -10.64
C MET A 106 11.14 -2.82 -9.64
N LEU A 107 11.04 -3.23 -8.37
CA LEU A 107 11.99 -2.85 -7.33
C LEU A 107 12.99 -3.99 -7.10
N SER A 108 14.28 -3.67 -7.19
CA SER A 108 15.34 -4.65 -6.94
C SER A 108 15.33 -5.11 -5.46
N PRO A 109 15.51 -6.41 -5.17
CA PRO A 109 15.57 -6.90 -3.78
C PRO A 109 16.71 -6.30 -2.94
N VAL A 110 17.78 -5.82 -3.59
CA VAL A 110 18.91 -5.15 -2.93
C VAL A 110 18.76 -3.63 -2.88
N HIS A 111 17.62 -3.11 -3.30
CA HIS A 111 17.36 -1.67 -3.28
C HIS A 111 17.18 -1.17 -1.84
N ILE A 112 17.65 0.04 -1.56
CA ILE A 112 17.57 0.65 -0.20
C ILE A 112 16.13 0.82 0.31
N LEU A 113 15.16 0.87 -0.61
CA LEU A 113 13.73 1.01 -0.29
C LEU A 113 13.01 -0.34 -0.18
N ALA A 114 13.66 -1.46 -0.48
CA ALA A 114 13.05 -2.77 -0.28
C ALA A 114 12.85 -3.02 1.23
N PRO A 115 11.75 -3.66 1.65
CA PRO A 115 11.53 -4.00 3.05
C PRO A 115 12.69 -4.82 3.62
N ALA A 116 13.13 -4.52 4.85
CA ALA A 116 14.25 -5.23 5.48
C ALA A 116 13.97 -6.73 5.71
N ASN A 117 12.70 -7.12 5.77
CA ASN A 117 12.25 -8.51 5.88
C ASN A 117 12.00 -9.19 4.53
N ALA A 118 12.26 -8.51 3.41
CA ALA A 118 12.14 -9.11 2.08
C ALA A 118 13.15 -10.26 1.96
N ASN A 119 12.65 -11.42 1.57
CA ASN A 119 13.45 -12.61 1.33
C ASN A 119 13.50 -12.93 -0.18
N GLU A 120 14.16 -14.02 -0.54
CA GLU A 120 14.28 -14.43 -1.95
C GLU A 120 12.93 -14.69 -2.62
N GLU A 121 11.86 -14.95 -1.87
CA GLU A 121 10.51 -15.17 -2.38
C GLU A 121 9.69 -13.89 -2.51
N THR A 122 10.21 -12.75 -2.05
CA THR A 122 9.51 -11.48 -2.08
C THR A 122 9.80 -10.75 -3.39
N LEU A 123 8.75 -10.40 -4.14
CA LEU A 123 8.83 -9.49 -5.28
C LEU A 123 8.18 -8.16 -4.86
N CYS A 124 8.89 -7.06 -5.10
CA CYS A 124 8.37 -5.72 -4.84
C CYS A 124 8.33 -4.89 -6.12
N MET A 125 7.38 -3.95 -6.16
CA MET A 125 7.24 -2.94 -7.21
C MET A 125 7.04 -1.58 -6.55
N MET A 126 7.44 -0.52 -7.24
CA MET A 126 7.46 0.84 -6.71
C MET A 126 6.75 1.81 -7.65
N TYR A 127 5.90 2.65 -7.06
CA TYR A 127 5.29 3.81 -7.67
C TYR A 127 5.87 5.07 -7.04
N ILE A 128 6.26 6.03 -7.87
CA ILE A 128 6.79 7.32 -7.44
C ILE A 128 5.64 8.31 -7.55
N ILE A 129 5.35 9.03 -6.46
CA ILE A 129 4.38 10.13 -6.46
C ILE A 129 5.13 11.36 -6.97
N GLU A 130 4.59 11.99 -8.01
CA GLU A 130 5.15 13.22 -8.55
C GLU A 130 4.82 14.38 -7.59
N GLU A 131 5.81 15.16 -7.17
CA GLU A 131 5.56 16.39 -6.40
C GLU A 131 5.14 17.48 -7.40
N GLU A 132 3.92 18.05 -7.25
CA GLU A 132 3.45 19.22 -8.01
C GLU A 132 4.25 20.50 -7.73
#